data_AF-A0A0M5KSS3-F1
#
_entry.id   AF-A0A0M5KSS3-F1
#
_cell.length_a   1.000
_cell.length_b   1.000
_cell.length_c   1.000
_cell.angle_alpha   90.00
_cell.angle_beta   90.00
_cell.angle_gamma   90.00
#
_symmetry.space_group_name_H-M   'P 1'
#
loop_
_entity.id
_entity.type
_entity.pdbx_description
1 polymer ?
#
loop_
_entity_poly.entity_id
_entity_poly.type
_entity_poly.pdbx_seq_one_letter_code
_entity_poly.pdbx_strand_id
1 'polypeptide(L)'
;MWTKQKSRSPLIRFFLPFISALVAGYFCYHIYHGEYGLHSRGAVNERVVELREKLREIEAERLSIENRISLLYDGHIEKDMLDEYVRENLNFSKPNELTILVSPQ
;
A
#
# COMPACT_ATOMS: atom_id res chain seq x y z
N MET A 1 39.12 -59.09 -40.76
CA MET A 1 38.93 -57.96 -39.83
C MET A 1 38.02 -56.94 -40.47
N TRP A 2 36.81 -56.75 -39.94
CA TRP A 2 35.83 -55.79 -40.45
C TRP A 2 35.93 -54.51 -39.64
N THR A 3 36.39 -53.41 -40.23
CA THR A 3 36.37 -52.09 -39.59
C THR A 3 35.14 -51.33 -40.06
N LYS A 4 34.12 -51.20 -39.19
CA LYS A 4 32.96 -50.35 -39.48
C LYS A 4 33.36 -48.89 -39.31
N GLN A 5 33.64 -48.21 -40.42
CA GLN A 5 33.89 -46.78 -40.43
C GLN A 5 32.55 -46.02 -40.31
N LYS A 6 32.34 -45.36 -39.17
CA LYS A 6 31.18 -44.49 -38.92
C LYS A 6 31.27 -43.27 -39.83
N SER A 7 30.41 -43.16 -40.83
CA SER A 7 30.33 -41.96 -41.66
C SER A 7 29.91 -40.78 -40.77
N ARG A 8 30.81 -39.80 -40.63
CA ARG A 8 30.52 -38.57 -39.90
C ARG A 8 29.60 -37.72 -40.77
N SER A 9 28.29 -37.88 -40.60
CA SER A 9 27.32 -37.10 -41.36
C SER A 9 27.40 -35.62 -40.96
N PRO A 10 27.60 -34.69 -41.92
CA PRO A 10 27.67 -33.25 -41.64
C PRO A 10 26.33 -32.69 -41.13
N LEU A 11 25.23 -33.42 -41.32
CA LEU A 11 23.89 -33.05 -40.83
C LEU A 11 23.84 -32.89 -39.30
N ILE A 12 24.58 -33.71 -38.55
CA ILE A 12 24.65 -33.59 -37.09
C ILE A 12 25.27 -32.25 -36.67
N ARG A 13 26.16 -31.68 -37.48
CA ARG A 13 26.80 -30.40 -37.22
C ARG A 13 25.83 -29.21 -37.35
N PHE A 14 24.81 -29.35 -38.20
CA PHE A 14 23.78 -28.32 -38.40
C PHE A 14 22.58 -28.44 -37.45
N PHE A 15 22.44 -29.58 -36.78
CA PHE A 15 21.36 -29.80 -35.82
C PHE A 15 21.47 -28.86 -34.60
N LEU A 16 22.69 -28.65 -34.10
CA LEU A 16 22.95 -27.78 -32.96
C LEU A 16 22.62 -26.30 -33.22
N PRO A 17 23.10 -25.66 -34.31
CA PRO A 17 22.70 -24.29 -34.62
C PRO A 17 21.20 -24.16 -34.90
N PHE A 18 20.58 -25.16 -35.54
CA PHE A 18 19.14 -25.14 -35.80
C PHE A 18 18.30 -25.10 -34.51
N ILE A 19 18.62 -25.96 -33.54
CA ILE A 19 17.94 -25.95 -32.23
C ILE A 19 18.18 -24.61 -31.52
N SER A 20 19.41 -24.08 -31.56
CA SER A 20 19.70 -22.80 -30.92
C SER A 20 18.90 -21.64 -31.52
N ALA A 21 18.70 -21.61 -32.84
CA ALA A 21 17.88 -20.62 -33.51
C ALA A 21 16.40 -20.72 -33.11
N LEU A 22 15.89 -21.94 -32.96
CA LEU A 22 14.52 -22.20 -32.54
C LEU A 22 14.27 -21.75 -31.09
N VAL A 23 15.21 -22.03 -30.19
CA VAL A 23 15.20 -21.55 -28.80
C VAL A 23 15.30 -20.02 -28.74
N ALA A 24 16.20 -19.41 -29.51
CA ALA A 24 16.33 -17.96 -29.59
C ALA A 24 15.05 -17.29 -30.12
N GLY A 25 14.40 -17.88 -31.13
CA GLY A 25 13.12 -17.42 -31.67
C GLY A 25 12.00 -17.48 -30.63
N TYR A 26 11.92 -18.57 -29.86
CA TYR A 26 10.99 -18.70 -28.74
C TYR A 26 11.20 -17.61 -27.69
N PHE A 27 12.45 -17.37 -27.28
CA PHE A 27 12.77 -16.31 -26.33
C PHE A 27 12.43 -14.92 -26.90
N CYS A 28 12.74 -14.65 -28.17
CA CYS A 28 12.36 -13.40 -28.82
C CYS A 28 10.85 -13.19 -28.78
N TYR A 29 10.07 -14.19 -29.18
CA TYR A 29 8.61 -14.13 -29.13
C TYR A 29 8.08 -13.86 -27.72
N HIS A 30 8.62 -14.55 -26.71
CA HIS A 30 8.25 -14.38 -25.31
C HIS A 30 8.71 -13.05 -24.70
N ILE A 31 9.75 -12.39 -25.22
CA ILE A 31 10.12 -11.04 -24.78
C ILE A 31 9.07 -10.01 -25.25
N TYR A 32 8.50 -10.21 -26.45
CA TYR A 32 7.44 -9.35 -26.97
C TYR A 32 6.06 -9.65 -26.37
N HIS A 33 5.70 -10.92 -26.16
CA HIS A 33 4.35 -11.35 -25.72
C HIS A 33 4.27 -11.83 -24.27
N GLY A 34 5.39 -11.97 -23.57
CA GLY A 34 5.40 -12.45 -22.20
C GLY A 34 4.89 -11.41 -21.21
N GLU A 35 4.31 -11.89 -20.11
CA GLU A 35 3.85 -11.10 -18.95
C GLU A 35 4.94 -10.18 -18.35
N TYR A 36 6.22 -10.42 -18.65
CA TYR A 36 7.37 -9.61 -18.23
C TYR A 36 7.93 -8.70 -19.35
N GLY A 37 7.30 -8.70 -20.52
CA GLY A 37 7.69 -7.85 -21.66
C GLY A 37 7.46 -6.37 -21.38
N LEU A 38 8.08 -5.50 -22.19
CA LEU A 38 8.07 -4.03 -22.07
C LEU A 38 6.67 -3.41 -21.79
N HIS A 39 5.60 -4.10 -22.21
CA HIS A 39 4.22 -3.66 -22.03
C HIS A 39 3.64 -3.82 -20.61
N SER A 40 4.13 -4.75 -19.78
CA SER A 40 3.60 -4.94 -18.41
C SER A 40 4.03 -3.85 -17.45
N ARG A 41 5.05 -3.06 -17.81
CA ARG A 41 5.46 -1.87 -17.06
C ARG A 41 4.41 -0.77 -17.09
N GLY A 42 3.67 -0.60 -18.18
CA GLY A 42 2.66 0.45 -18.31
C GLY A 42 1.54 0.28 -17.28
N ALA A 43 0.86 -0.87 -17.32
CA ALA A 43 -0.27 -1.14 -16.44
C ALA A 43 0.13 -1.24 -14.96
N VAL A 44 1.32 -1.79 -14.65
CA VAL A 44 1.81 -1.83 -13.27
C VAL A 44 2.17 -0.43 -12.78
N ASN A 45 2.81 0.39 -13.60
CA ASN A 45 3.18 1.75 -13.22
C ASN A 45 1.94 2.64 -13.05
N GLU A 46 0.93 2.49 -13.91
CA GLU A 46 -0.36 3.18 -13.78
C GLU A 46 -1.06 2.83 -12.46
N ARG A 47 -1.11 1.53 -12.10
CA ARG A 47 -1.62 1.09 -10.79
C ARG A 47 -0.79 1.65 -9.63
N VAL A 48 0.53 1.72 -9.77
CA VAL A 48 1.41 2.32 -8.75
C VAL A 48 1.11 3.81 -8.58
N VAL A 49 0.87 4.53 -9.67
CA VAL A 49 0.47 5.94 -9.63
C VAL A 49 -0.88 6.08 -8.92
N GLU A 50 -1.90 5.34 -9.35
CA GLU A 50 -3.24 5.37 -8.74
C GLU A 50 -3.20 5.07 -7.24
N LEU A 51 -2.47 4.03 -6.82
CA LEU A 51 -2.34 3.67 -5.40
C LEU A 51 -1.61 4.75 -4.61
N ARG A 52 -0.60 5.42 -5.19
CA ARG A 52 0.10 6.53 -4.55
C ARG A 52 -0.79 7.76 -4.40
N GLU A 53 -1.69 8.02 -5.34
CA GLU A 53 -2.67 9.09 -5.22
C GLU A 53 -3.65 8.84 -4.07
N LYS A 54 -4.22 7.63 -4.01
CA LYS A 54 -5.11 7.22 -2.90
C LYS A 54 -4.41 7.28 -1.54
N LEU A 55 -3.14 6.86 -1.49
CA LEU A 55 -2.36 6.94 -0.26
C LEU A 55 -2.17 8.39 0.20
N ARG A 56 -1.83 9.31 -0.71
CA ARG A 56 -1.70 10.74 -0.37
C ARG A 56 -3.02 11.35 0.12
N GLU A 57 -4.15 10.95 -0.47
CA GLU A 57 -5.47 11.42 -0.04
C GLU A 57 -5.79 10.97 1.39
N ILE A 58 -5.59 9.68 1.68
CA ILE A 58 -5.84 9.11 3.01
C ILE A 58 -4.87 9.68 4.06
N GLU A 59 -3.60 9.88 3.71
CA GLU A 59 -2.62 10.50 4.61
C GLU A 59 -2.99 11.95 4.93
N ALA A 60 -3.46 12.71 3.93
CA ALA A 60 -3.92 14.09 4.15
C ALA A 60 -5.15 14.12 5.07
N GLU A 61 -6.10 13.21 4.89
CA GLU A 61 -7.26 13.08 5.77
C GLU A 61 -6.82 12.75 7.20
N ARG A 62 -5.94 11.75 7.36
CA ARG A 62 -5.37 11.37 8.67
C ARG A 62 -4.71 12.56 9.35
N LEU A 63 -3.82 13.28 8.67
CA LEU A 63 -3.13 14.45 9.22
C LEU A 63 -4.12 15.55 9.62
N SER A 64 -5.19 15.76 8.85
CA SER A 64 -6.22 16.74 9.19
C SER A 64 -6.95 16.37 10.48
N ILE A 65 -7.25 15.08 10.67
CA ILE A 65 -7.92 14.57 11.86
C ILE A 65 -6.96 14.58 13.05
N GLU A 66 -5.71 14.16 12.85
CA GLU A 66 -4.67 14.18 13.89
C GLU A 66 -4.39 15.61 14.36
N ASN A 67 -4.37 16.61 13.48
CA ASN A 67 -4.27 18.01 13.89
C ASN A 67 -5.50 18.45 14.69
N ARG A 68 -6.71 18.07 14.28
CA ARG A 68 -7.95 18.39 15.04
C ARG A 68 -7.96 17.70 16.41
N ILE A 69 -7.50 16.46 16.48
CA ILE A 69 -7.36 15.73 17.74
C ILE A 69 -6.27 16.37 18.58
N SER A 70 -5.13 16.77 18.02
CA SER A 70 -4.06 17.45 18.75
C SER A 70 -4.53 18.75 19.39
N LEU A 71 -5.43 19.49 18.73
CA LEU A 71 -6.07 20.68 19.31
C LEU A 71 -7.04 20.35 20.45
N LEU A 72 -7.58 19.13 20.48
CA LEU A 72 -8.43 18.61 21.57
C LEU A 72 -7.62 17.87 22.64
N TYR A 73 -6.40 17.46 22.31
CA TYR A 73 -5.52 16.58 23.08
C TYR A 73 -4.29 17.35 23.57
N ASP A 74 -4.50 18.50 24.19
CA ASP A 74 -3.47 19.12 25.03
C ASP A 74 -3.42 18.37 26.38
N GLY A 75 -3.01 17.10 26.33
CA GLY A 75 -2.36 16.29 27.37
C GLY A 75 -3.04 16.04 28.74
N HIS A 76 -4.00 16.85 29.14
CA HIS A 76 -4.78 16.73 30.36
C HIS A 76 -6.18 17.19 30.01
N ILE A 77 -7.20 16.34 30.20
CA ILE A 77 -8.55 16.87 30.36
C ILE A 77 -8.42 17.91 31.48
N GLU A 78 -8.60 19.18 31.12
CA GLU A 78 -8.44 20.27 32.06
C GLU A 78 -9.40 19.98 33.21
N LYS A 79 -8.86 19.85 34.42
CA LYS A 79 -9.63 19.41 35.59
C LYS A 79 -10.88 20.27 35.78
N ASP A 80 -10.79 21.54 35.39
CA ASP A 80 -11.86 22.51 35.45
C ASP A 80 -12.98 22.21 34.44
N MET A 81 -12.64 21.82 33.20
CA MET A 81 -13.63 21.35 32.21
C MET A 81 -14.37 20.09 32.69
N LEU A 82 -13.65 19.17 33.36
CA LEU A 82 -14.29 17.98 33.94
C LEU A 82 -15.19 18.35 35.12
N ASP A 83 -14.76 19.27 35.99
CA ASP A 83 -15.54 19.77 37.13
C ASP A 83 -16.80 20.52 36.66
N GLU A 84 -16.71 21.26 35.54
CA GLU A 84 -17.84 21.92 34.88
C GLU A 84 -18.84 20.91 34.30
N TYR A 85 -18.37 19.94 33.51
CA TYR A 85 -19.25 18.91 32.93
C TYR A 85 -19.99 18.10 34.00
N VAL A 86 -19.28 17.74 35.08
CA VAL A 86 -19.85 17.01 36.22
C VAL A 86 -20.86 17.86 36.99
N ARG A 87 -20.63 19.17 37.14
CA ARG A 87 -21.60 20.09 37.75
C ARG A 87 -22.86 20.24 36.92
N GLU A 88 -22.71 20.44 35.62
CA GLU A 88 -23.84 20.64 34.70
C GLU A 88 -24.70 19.38 34.57
N ASN A 89 -24.07 18.21 34.41
CA ASN A 89 -24.80 16.97 34.09
C ASN A 89 -25.23 16.16 35.32
N LEU A 90 -24.45 16.21 36.42
CA LEU A 90 -24.68 15.37 37.59
C LEU A 90 -25.17 16.17 38.81
N ASN A 91 -25.36 17.49 38.68
CA ASN A 91 -25.67 18.39 39.80
C ASN A 91 -24.71 18.18 40.99
N PHE A 92 -23.45 17.86 40.68
CA PHE A 92 -22.45 17.49 41.69
C PHE A 92 -21.88 18.75 42.34
N SER A 93 -21.91 18.82 43.68
CA SER A 93 -21.34 19.92 44.47
C SER A 93 -20.43 19.33 45.56
N LYS A 94 -19.27 19.94 45.82
CA LYS A 94 -18.36 19.45 46.87
C LYS A 94 -18.94 19.75 48.28
N PRO A 95 -18.53 19.02 49.33
CA PRO A 95 -19.06 19.20 50.69
C PRO A 95 -18.91 20.61 51.29
N ASN A 96 -17.98 21.41 50.76
CA ASN A 96 -17.70 22.78 51.22
C ASN A 96 -18.19 23.86 50.24
N GLU A 97 -19.08 23.53 49.30
CA GLU A 97 -19.60 24.45 48.28
C GLU A 97 -21.07 24.82 48.55
N LEU A 98 -21.43 26.08 48.26
CA LEU A 98 -22.80 26.59 48.42
C LEU A 98 -23.62 26.33 47.15
N THR A 99 -24.65 25.50 47.24
CA THR A 99 -25.59 25.26 46.12
C THR A 99 -26.74 26.26 46.16
N ILE A 100 -26.95 27.01 45.08
CA ILE A 100 -28.08 27.92 44.91
C ILE A 100 -29.05 27.33 43.88
N LEU A 101 -30.26 27.02 44.30
CA LEU A 101 -31.32 26.56 43.40
C LEU A 101 -32.08 27.77 42.84
N VAL A 102 -31.90 28.02 41.55
CA VAL A 102 -32.67 29.05 40.81
C VAL A 102 -33.85 28.40 40.10
N SER A 103 -35.05 28.98 40.23
CA SER A 103 -36.20 28.55 39.43
C SER A 103 -36.02 28.96 37.97
N PRO A 104 -36.40 28.11 37.00
CA PRO A 104 -36.37 28.49 35.59
C PRO A 104 -37.34 29.67 35.39
N GLN A 105 -36.92 30.67 34.62
CA GLN A 105 -37.77 31.78 34.18
C GLN A 105 -38.67 31.35 33.03
#